data_AF-A0A526RCV3-F1
#
_entry.id   AF-A0A526RCV3-F1
#
_cell.length_a   1.000
_cell.length_b   1.000
_cell.length_c   1.000
_cell.angle_alpha   90.00
_cell.angle_beta   90.00
_cell.angle_gamma   90.00
#
_symmetry.space_group_name_H-M   'P 1'
#
loop_
_entity.id
_entity.type
_entity.pdbx_description
1 polymer ?
#
loop_
_entity_poly.entity_id
_entity_poly.type
_entity_poly.pdbx_seq_one_letter_code
_entity_poly.pdbx_strand_id
1 'polypeptide(L)' 'MTADSEIDRAIMQMVMDRWQKTAMVLAKTEQALRKAGVQVSWDDIAGRLEALDARGEIESQETWRSGATARSASRK' A
#
# COMPACT_ATOMS: atom_id res chain seq x y z
N MET A 1 -19.38 -26.01 10.06
CA MET A 1 -18.81 -24.95 9.20
C MET A 1 -17.34 -24.88 9.56
N THR A 2 -16.49 -25.26 8.62
CA THR A 2 -15.10 -25.69 8.82
C THR A 2 -14.14 -24.50 8.82
N ALA A 3 -13.13 -24.53 9.69
CA ALA A 3 -12.14 -23.48 9.89
C ALA A 3 -11.47 -23.01 8.58
N ASP A 4 -11.34 -23.88 7.58
CA ASP A 4 -10.82 -23.55 6.25
C ASP A 4 -11.60 -22.42 5.56
N SER A 5 -12.93 -22.40 5.71
CA SER A 5 -13.76 -21.33 5.14
C SER A 5 -13.56 -19.97 5.83
N GLU A 6 -13.13 -19.96 7.09
CA GLU A 6 -12.80 -18.73 7.82
C GLU A 6 -11.42 -18.22 7.44
N ILE A 7 -10.45 -19.11 7.22
CA ILE A 7 -9.12 -18.79 6.69
C ILE A 7 -9.25 -18.20 5.28
N ASP A 8 -9.99 -18.85 4.39
CA ASP A 8 -10.21 -18.36 3.01
C ASP A 8 -10.90 -16.99 3.02
N ARG A 9 -11.88 -16.79 3.91
CA ARG A 9 -12.53 -15.48 4.06
C ARG A 9 -11.56 -14.41 4.52
N ALA A 10 -10.71 -14.71 5.50
CA ALA A 10 -9.71 -13.76 5.99
C ALA A 10 -8.69 -13.40 4.90
N ILE A 11 -8.21 -14.39 4.14
CA ILE A 11 -7.32 -14.19 3.00
C ILE A 11 -8.00 -13.29 1.96
N MET A 12 -9.25 -13.58 1.59
CA MET A 12 -10.00 -12.78 0.62
C MET A 12 -10.20 -11.33 1.10
N GLN A 13 -10.49 -11.11 2.38
CA GLN A 13 -10.59 -9.76 2.94
C GLN A 13 -9.25 -9.02 2.84
N MET A 14 -8.14 -9.65 3.23
CA MET A 14 -6.81 -9.04 3.15
C MET A 14 -6.39 -8.73 1.70
N VAL A 15 -6.72 -9.61 0.75
CA VAL A 15 -6.45 -9.39 -0.68
C VAL A 15 -7.27 -8.20 -1.21
N MET A 16 -8.57 -8.14 -0.89
CA MET A 16 -9.43 -7.03 -1.30
C MET A 16 -8.97 -5.70 -0.71
N ASP A 17 -8.62 -5.67 0.58
CA ASP A 17 -8.09 -4.47 1.25
C ASP A 17 -6.79 -3.99 0.58
N ARG A 18 -5.89 -4.92 0.25
CA ARG A 18 -4.64 -4.61 -0.47
C ARG A 18 -4.94 -4.03 -1.85
N TRP A 19 -5.85 -4.66 -2.61
CA TRP A 19 -6.25 -4.19 -3.94
C TRP A 19 -6.85 -2.78 -3.90
N GLN A 20 -7.74 -2.50 -2.94
CA GLN A 20 -8.32 -1.16 -2.77
C GLN A 20 -7.25 -0.10 -2.46
N LYS A 21 -6.28 -0.43 -1.59
CA LYS A 21 -5.15 0.47 -1.30
C LYS A 21 -4.29 0.72 -2.52
N THR A 22 -3.93 -0.32 -3.27
CA THR A 22 -3.15 -0.19 -4.50
C THR A 22 -3.87 0.67 -5.53
N ALA A 23 -5.17 0.42 -5.77
CA ALA A 23 -5.98 1.22 -6.68
C ALA A 23 -6.04 2.70 -6.26
N MET A 24 -6.16 2.99 -4.96
CA MET A 24 -6.16 4.36 -4.44
C MET A 24 -4.80 5.04 -4.66
N VAL A 25 -3.68 4.36 -4.39
CA VAL A 25 -2.33 4.92 -4.59
C VAL A 25 -2.10 5.21 -6.06
N LEU A 26 -2.50 4.30 -6.95
CA LEU A 26 -2.43 4.50 -8.40
C LEU A 26 -3.22 5.74 -8.84
N ALA A 27 -4.49 5.85 -8.41
CA ALA A 27 -5.35 6.98 -8.75
C ALA A 27 -4.79 8.33 -8.27
N LYS A 28 -4.29 8.38 -7.03
CA LYS A 28 -3.68 9.60 -6.49
C LYS A 28 -2.39 9.97 -7.23
N THR A 29 -1.60 8.97 -7.62
CA THR A 29 -0.35 9.19 -8.35
C THR A 29 -0.63 9.69 -9.76
N GLU A 30 -1.57 9.09 -10.49
CA GLU A 30 -2.00 9.54 -11.81
C GLU A 30 -2.51 10.99 -11.73
N GLN A 31 -3.37 11.30 -10.75
CA GLN A 31 -3.89 12.66 -10.56
C GLN A 31 -2.77 13.68 -10.28
N ALA A 32 -1.78 13.32 -9.46
CA ALA A 32 -0.65 14.19 -9.15
C ALA A 32 0.24 14.42 -10.38
N LEU A 33 0.54 13.37 -11.15
CA LEU A 33 1.32 13.45 -12.39
C LEU A 33 0.60 14.30 -13.44
N ARG A 34 -0.71 14.11 -13.61
CA ARG A 34 -1.53 14.90 -14.52
C ARG A 34 -1.53 16.39 -14.15
N LYS A 35 -1.59 16.73 -12.86
CA LYS A 35 -1.47 18.13 -12.39
C LYS A 35 -0.09 18.72 -12.69
N ALA A 36 0.96 17.91 -12.68
CA ALA A 36 2.31 18.31 -13.05
C ALA A 36 2.54 18.34 -14.59
N GLY A 37 1.51 18.05 -15.39
CA GLY A 37 1.62 18.00 -16.86
C GLY A 37 2.31 16.74 -17.38
N VAL A 38 2.51 15.72 -16.53
CA VAL A 38 3.13 14.44 -16.91
C VAL A 38 2.04 13.44 -17.23
N GLN A 39 2.05 12.93 -18.46
CA GLN A 39 1.15 11.87 -18.91
C GLN A 39 1.88 10.52 -18.81
N VAL A 40 1.33 9.60 -18.04
CA VAL A 40 1.91 8.28 -17.76
C VAL A 40 0.76 7.27 -17.69
N SER A 41 0.99 6.05 -18.16
CA SER A 41 0.00 4.97 -18.11
C SER A 41 -0.12 4.38 -16.70
N TRP A 42 -1.25 3.75 -16.40
CA TRP A 42 -1.47 3.08 -15.13
C TRP A 42 -0.48 1.92 -14.91
N ASP A 43 -0.14 1.18 -15.97
CA ASP A 43 0.87 0.11 -15.92
C ASP A 43 2.26 0.63 -15.55
N ASP A 44 2.66 1.79 -16.08
CA ASP A 44 3.95 2.41 -15.74
C ASP A 44 3.99 2.86 -14.27
N ILE A 45 2.88 3.38 -13.72
CA ILE A 45 2.79 3.74 -12.31
C ILE A 45 2.88 2.47 -11.45
N ALA A 46 2.13 1.42 -11.81
CA ALA A 46 2.13 0.16 -11.08
C ALA A 46 3.52 -0.49 -11.04
N GLY A 47 4.19 -0.60 -12.19
CA GLY A 47 5.53 -1.18 -12.27
C GLY A 47 6.57 -0.39 -11.47
N ARG A 48 6.45 0.95 -11.43
CA ARG A 48 7.34 1.79 -10.61
C ARG A 48 7.06 1.67 -9.12
N LEU A 49 5.80 1.57 -8.72
CA LEU A 49 5.44 1.32 -7.32
C LEU A 49 5.97 -0.02 -6.83
N GLU A 50 5.85 -1.08 -7.64
CA GLU A 50 6.42 -2.40 -7.33
C GLU A 50 7.95 -2.35 -7.22
N ALA A 51 8.62 -1.64 -8.13
CA ALA A 51 10.06 -1.47 -8.08
C ALA A 51 10.52 -0.71 -6.82
N LEU A 52 9.77 0.29 -6.37
CA LEU A 52 10.05 1.04 -5.13
C LEU A 52 9.80 0.17 -3.88
N ASP A 53 8.74 -0.64 -3.88
CA ASP A 53 8.42 -1.59 -2.80
C ASP A 53 9.54 -2.64 -2.66
N ALA A 54 9.94 -3.25 -3.78
CA ALA A 54 11.00 -4.26 -3.83
C ALA A 54 12.36 -3.73 -3.34
N ARG A 55 12.61 -2.43 -3.49
CA ARG A 55 13.81 -1.75 -2.99
C ARG A 55 13.71 -1.31 -1.53
N GLY A 56 12.54 -1.44 -0.91
CA GLY A 56 12.28 -0.93 0.44
C GLY A 56 12.26 0.60 0.52
N GLU A 57 12.12 1.30 -0.61
CA GLU A 57 12.09 2.77 -0.68
C GLU A 57 10.74 3.34 -0.26
N ILE A 58 9.69 2.50 -0.26
CA ILE A 58 8.40 2.79 0.35
C ILE A 58 8.23 1.88 1.55
N GLU A 59 8.02 2.47 2.73
CA GLU A 59 7.82 1.70 3.95
C GLU A 59 6.58 0.82 3.83
N SER A 60 6.81 -0.50 3.79
CA SER A 60 5.78 -1.50 4.01
C SER A 60 4.99 -1.19 5.29
N GLN A 61 3.69 -1.52 5.28
CA GLN A 61 2.72 -1.26 6.35
C GLN A 61 3.18 -1.70 7.76
N GLU A 62 4.19 -2.57 7.87
CA GLU A 62 4.79 -3.04 9.13
C GLU A 62 5.48 -1.93 9.94
N THR A 63 6.03 -0.90 9.27
CA THR A 63 6.64 0.25 9.97
C THR A 63 5.59 1.18 10.58
N TRP A 64 4.36 1.19 10.06
CA TRP A 64 3.27 2.01 10.61
C TRP A 64 2.74 1.47 11.95
N ARG A 65 2.73 0.15 12.16
CA ARG A 65 2.44 -0.45 13.47
C ARG A 65 3.58 -0.23 14.47
N SER A 66 4.83 -0.26 14.00
CA SER A 66 6.01 -0.14 14.86
C SER A 66 6.35 1.32 15.20
N GLY A 67 5.95 2.28 14.37
CA GLY A 67 6.18 3.72 14.54
C GLY A 67 5.23 4.43 15.51
N ALA A 68 4.12 3.79 15.92
CA ALA A 68 3.22 4.32 16.94
C ALA A 68 3.77 4.18 18.37
N THR A 69 4.68 3.22 18.60
CA THR A 69 5.28 2.99 19.92
C THR A 69 6.56 3.81 20.13
N ALA A 70 7.32 4.13 19.06
CA ALA A 70 8.58 4.86 19.18
C ALA A 70 8.42 6.37 19.49
N ARG A 71 7.32 7.01 19.06
CA ARG A 71 7.11 8.46 19.28
C ARG A 71 6.65 8.82 20.70
N SER A 72 6.30 7.85 21.52
CA SER A 72 5.87 8.06 22.91
C SER A 72 7.03 8.03 23.92
N ALA A 73 8.23 7.60 23.51
CA ALA A 73 9.39 7.43 24.40
C ALA A 73 10.33 8.65 24.47
N SER A 74 10.08 9.71 23.70
CA SER A 74 11.00 10.86 23.60
C SER A 74 10.39 12.20 24.04
N ARG A 75 9.46 12.18 24.99
CA ARG A 75 9.06 13.38 25.73
C ARG A 75 9.46 13.17 27.20
N LYS A 76 10.72 13.46 27.48
CA LYS A 76 11.27 13.66 28.83
C LYS A 76 11.17 15.13 29.18
#